data_AF-A0A7C6YJG8-F1
#
_entry.id   AF-A0A7C6YJG8-F1
#
_cell.length_a   1.000
_cell.length_b   1.000
_cell.length_c   1.000
_cell.angle_alpha   90.00
_cell.angle_beta   90.00
_cell.angle_gamma   90.00
#
_symmetry.space_group_name_H-M   'P 1'
#
loop_
_entity.id
_entity.type
_entity.pdbx_description
1 polymer ?
#
loop_
_entity_poly.entity_id
_entity_poly.type
_entity_poly.pdbx_seq_one_letter_code
_entity_poly.pdbx_strand_id
1 'polypeptide(L)'
;EIIDYDVSKIQPQIALPHLPENTVEVGEASRVKIDQVVIGSCTNGRLEDMRMAAKVMKGQKVHPSVRMIVIPATQQVYMDMIKEGIMEIFIESGAAVSTPTCGPCLGGHMGILAKGEKAVSTTNRNFVGRMGHTESEIYLANPAVAAASAVKGRIAHPEEVL
;
A
#
# COMPACT_ATOMS: atom_id res chain seq x y z
N GLU A 1 -6.25 30.87 8.64
CA GLU A 1 -7.03 30.17 9.69
C GLU A 1 -6.06 29.31 10.49
N ILE A 2 -6.24 29.21 11.80
CA ILE A 2 -5.46 28.29 12.66
C ILE A 2 -6.36 27.08 12.94
N ILE A 3 -5.87 25.88 12.67
CA ILE A 3 -6.60 24.62 12.88
C ILE A 3 -5.79 23.72 13.82
N ASP A 4 -6.39 23.32 14.93
CA ASP A 4 -5.77 22.45 15.95
C ASP A 4 -6.26 21.00 15.82
N TYR A 5 -5.35 20.04 15.94
CA TYR A 5 -5.65 18.60 15.79
C TYR A 5 -5.18 17.80 17.01
N ASP A 6 -6.08 16.99 17.59
CA ASP A 6 -5.76 16.02 18.64
C ASP A 6 -5.43 14.66 18.03
N VAL A 7 -4.13 14.36 17.90
CA VAL A 7 -3.63 13.13 17.28
C VAL A 7 -3.99 11.85 18.03
N SER A 8 -4.35 11.94 19.33
CA SER A 8 -4.69 10.75 20.13
C SER A 8 -6.00 10.10 19.70
N LYS A 9 -6.85 10.83 18.97
CA LYS A 9 -8.15 10.38 18.48
C LYS A 9 -8.10 9.94 17.02
N ILE A 10 -6.97 10.13 16.32
CA ILE A 10 -6.87 9.86 14.90
C ILE A 10 -6.58 8.38 14.69
N GLN A 11 -7.58 7.66 14.18
CA GLN A 11 -7.43 6.29 13.71
C GLN A 11 -6.71 6.25 12.36
N PRO A 12 -6.15 5.08 11.94
CA PRO A 12 -5.66 4.92 10.58
C PRO A 12 -6.71 5.32 9.54
N GLN A 13 -6.27 6.15 8.60
CA GLN A 13 -7.10 6.76 7.56
C GLN A 13 -6.88 6.07 6.21
N ILE A 14 -7.90 6.16 5.35
CA ILE A 14 -7.81 5.73 3.95
C ILE A 14 -8.52 6.72 3.03
N ALA A 15 -7.84 7.15 1.97
CA ALA A 15 -8.46 7.99 0.94
C ALA A 15 -9.14 7.13 -0.11
N LEU A 16 -10.44 7.30 -0.26
CA LEU A 16 -11.28 6.64 -1.25
C LEU A 16 -11.07 7.27 -2.65
N PRO A 17 -11.31 6.52 -3.73
CA PRO A 17 -11.30 7.08 -5.08
C PRO A 17 -12.30 8.25 -5.23
N HIS A 18 -12.08 9.22 -6.12
CA HIS A 18 -10.90 9.44 -6.98
C HIS A 18 -10.12 10.71 -6.59
N LEU A 19 -10.25 11.15 -5.33
CA LEU A 19 -9.60 12.36 -4.83
C LEU A 19 -8.94 12.10 -3.48
N PRO A 20 -7.70 12.56 -3.25
CA PRO A 20 -7.01 12.35 -1.98
C PRO A 20 -7.73 12.95 -0.76
N GLU A 21 -8.55 13.98 -0.95
CA GLU A 21 -9.34 14.61 0.12
C GLU A 21 -10.51 13.74 0.61
N ASN A 22 -10.94 12.73 -0.16
CA ASN A 22 -12.04 11.84 0.19
C ASN A 22 -11.59 10.77 1.21
N THR A 23 -11.25 11.20 2.42
CA THR A 23 -10.64 10.36 3.45
C THR A 23 -11.64 9.96 4.53
N VAL A 24 -11.63 8.68 4.90
CA VAL A 24 -12.44 8.08 5.98
C VAL A 24 -11.57 7.22 6.89
N GLU A 25 -12.11 6.81 8.04
CA GLU A 25 -11.43 5.81 8.88
C GLU A 25 -11.39 4.46 8.15
N VAL A 26 -10.29 3.71 8.32
CA VAL A 26 -10.11 2.40 7.65
C VAL A 26 -11.27 1.43 7.91
N GLY A 27 -11.87 1.48 9.11
CA GLY A 27 -13.01 0.63 9.48
C GLY A 27 -14.24 0.81 8.58
N GLU A 28 -14.47 2.02 8.07
CA GLU A 28 -15.61 2.34 7.20
C GLU A 28 -15.50 1.69 5.82
N ALA A 29 -14.27 1.47 5.34
CA ALA A 29 -13.99 0.87 4.04
C ALA A 29 -13.74 -0.65 4.11
N SER A 30 -13.93 -1.28 5.28
CA SER A 30 -13.64 -2.71 5.53
C SER A 30 -14.38 -3.71 4.64
N ARG A 31 -15.44 -3.31 3.93
CA ARG A 31 -16.16 -4.20 3.00
C ARG A 31 -15.57 -4.22 1.58
N VAL A 32 -14.62 -3.34 1.28
CA VAL A 32 -14.03 -3.21 -0.05
C VAL A 32 -12.99 -4.30 -0.26
N LYS A 33 -13.28 -5.26 -1.14
CA LYS A 33 -12.32 -6.24 -1.65
C LYS A 33 -11.35 -5.57 -2.62
N ILE A 34 -10.13 -6.10 -2.69
CA ILE A 34 -9.07 -5.56 -3.52
C ILE A 34 -8.36 -6.66 -4.32
N ASP A 35 -7.70 -6.24 -5.39
CA ASP A 35 -6.97 -7.11 -6.31
C ASP A 35 -5.46 -6.88 -6.25
N GLN A 36 -5.04 -5.68 -5.84
CA GLN A 36 -3.63 -5.29 -5.77
C GLN A 36 -3.31 -4.47 -4.52
N VAL A 37 -2.09 -4.65 -4.01
CA VAL A 37 -1.46 -3.76 -3.04
C VAL A 37 -0.14 -3.27 -3.58
N VAL A 38 0.11 -1.97 -3.49
CA VAL A 38 1.41 -1.35 -3.81
C VAL A 38 1.96 -0.66 -2.58
N ILE A 39 3.08 -1.15 -2.07
CA ILE A 39 3.83 -0.54 -0.97
C ILE A 39 5.12 0.03 -1.54
N GLY A 40 5.34 1.31 -1.31
CA GLY A 40 6.54 2.01 -1.75
C GLY A 40 6.29 2.96 -2.92
N SER A 41 6.80 4.17 -2.74
CA SER A 41 6.73 5.30 -3.67
C SER A 41 7.71 6.38 -3.20
N CYS A 42 7.75 7.55 -3.86
CA CYS A 42 8.46 8.70 -3.30
C CYS A 42 7.87 9.17 -1.95
N THR A 43 6.62 8.80 -1.64
CA THR A 43 5.92 9.20 -0.42
C THR A 43 6.18 8.25 0.74
N ASN A 44 6.15 6.94 0.47
CA ASN A 44 6.20 5.88 1.50
C ASN A 44 7.08 4.69 1.11
N GLY A 45 8.23 4.96 0.48
CA GLY A 45 9.22 3.95 0.11
C GLY A 45 10.52 4.02 0.91
N ARG A 46 10.56 4.73 2.04
CA ARG A 46 11.75 4.83 2.89
C ARG A 46 11.93 3.56 3.73
N LEU A 47 13.08 3.40 4.37
CA LEU A 47 13.39 2.18 5.13
C LEU A 47 12.42 1.98 6.30
N GLU A 48 11.99 3.04 6.97
CA GLU A 48 10.98 2.98 8.04
C GLU A 48 9.61 2.53 7.54
N ASP A 49 9.22 2.92 6.32
CA ASP A 49 7.98 2.46 5.69
C ASP A 49 8.05 0.94 5.41
N MET A 50 9.20 0.48 4.93
CA MET A 50 9.46 -0.94 4.65
C MET A 50 9.45 -1.78 5.93
N ARG A 51 10.07 -1.29 7.00
CA ARG A 51 10.03 -1.93 8.33
C ARG A 51 8.60 -2.02 8.87
N MET A 52 7.80 -0.95 8.69
CA MET A 52 6.40 -0.93 9.13
C MET A 52 5.58 -2.00 8.42
N ALA A 53 5.67 -2.08 7.09
CA ALA A 53 4.98 -3.11 6.31
C ALA A 53 5.51 -4.52 6.63
N ALA A 54 6.82 -4.70 6.75
CA ALA A 54 7.44 -5.99 7.07
C ALA A 54 7.03 -6.52 8.45
N LYS A 55 6.84 -5.63 9.44
CA LYS A 55 6.32 -6.01 10.77
C LYS A 55 4.94 -6.67 10.66
N VAL A 56 4.06 -6.12 9.82
CA VAL A 56 2.72 -6.68 9.57
C VAL A 56 2.80 -7.98 8.77
N MET A 57 3.70 -8.06 7.78
CA MET A 57 3.83 -9.21 6.90
C MET A 57 4.58 -10.40 7.51
N LYS A 58 5.30 -10.22 8.63
CA LYS A 58 6.14 -11.27 9.22
C LYS A 58 5.31 -12.50 9.61
N GLY A 59 5.62 -13.63 9.00
CA GLY A 59 4.90 -14.90 9.21
C GLY A 59 3.54 -14.99 8.51
N GLN A 60 3.17 -13.97 7.72
CA GLN A 60 1.93 -13.93 6.97
C GLN A 60 2.17 -14.27 5.49
N LYS A 61 1.07 -14.57 4.78
CA LYS A 61 1.07 -14.73 3.32
C LYS A 61 0.10 -13.71 2.71
N VAL A 62 0.45 -13.21 1.53
CA VAL A 62 -0.46 -12.40 0.71
C VAL A 62 -1.69 -13.24 0.36
N HIS A 63 -2.87 -12.64 0.43
CA HIS A 63 -4.13 -13.30 0.09
C HIS A 63 -4.08 -13.85 -1.36
N PRO A 64 -4.56 -15.08 -1.64
CA PRO A 64 -4.40 -15.71 -2.96
C PRO A 64 -4.97 -14.94 -4.16
N SER A 65 -5.96 -14.08 -3.91
CA SER A 65 -6.59 -13.22 -4.93
C SER A 65 -5.96 -11.83 -5.04
N VAL A 66 -4.92 -11.53 -4.25
CA VAL A 66 -4.25 -10.22 -4.23
C VAL A 66 -2.82 -10.37 -4.72
N ARG A 67 -2.38 -9.42 -5.55
CA ARG A 67 -0.96 -9.24 -5.84
C ARG A 67 -0.39 -8.10 -5.02
N MET A 68 0.66 -8.38 -4.26
CA MET A 68 1.38 -7.36 -3.49
C MET A 68 2.69 -7.02 -4.19
N ILE A 69 2.92 -5.73 -4.42
CA ILE A 69 4.12 -5.20 -5.08
C ILE A 69 4.82 -4.26 -4.09
N VAL A 70 6.11 -4.50 -3.84
CA VAL A 70 6.94 -3.71 -2.93
C VAL A 70 8.02 -2.97 -3.72
N ILE A 71 8.09 -1.66 -3.57
CA ILE A 71 8.94 -0.78 -4.38
C ILE A 71 9.73 0.18 -3.46
N PRO A 72 10.96 -0.16 -3.03
CA PRO A 72 11.77 0.76 -2.24
C PRO A 72 12.08 2.05 -3.02
N ALA A 73 12.13 3.19 -2.32
CA ALA A 73 12.26 4.49 -2.95
C ALA A 73 13.62 4.70 -3.64
N THR A 74 14.68 4.09 -3.11
CA THR A 74 16.05 4.26 -3.61
C THR A 74 16.84 2.95 -3.56
N GLN A 75 17.95 2.91 -4.28
CA GLN A 75 18.90 1.78 -4.25
C GLN A 75 19.47 1.56 -2.84
N GLN A 76 19.69 2.65 -2.09
CA GLN A 76 20.16 2.56 -0.71
C GLN A 76 19.15 1.82 0.17
N VAL A 77 17.86 2.20 0.09
CA VAL A 77 16.79 1.52 0.86
C VAL A 77 16.68 0.05 0.43
N TYR A 78 16.76 -0.24 -0.87
CA TYR A 78 16.75 -1.62 -1.37
C TYR A 78 17.88 -2.46 -0.73
N MET A 79 19.10 -1.91 -0.68
CA MET A 79 20.24 -2.58 -0.06
C MET A 79 20.09 -2.75 1.45
N ASP A 80 19.52 -1.76 2.14
CA ASP A 80 19.31 -1.83 3.58
C ASP A 80 18.20 -2.85 3.93
N MET A 81 17.16 -2.97 3.11
CA MET A 81 16.16 -4.04 3.24
C MET A 81 16.78 -5.44 3.14
N ILE A 82 17.78 -5.63 2.28
CA ILE A 82 18.51 -6.91 2.19
C ILE A 82 19.30 -7.15 3.47
N LYS A 83 20.07 -6.16 3.94
CA LYS A 83 20.89 -6.28 5.15
C LYS A 83 20.07 -6.58 6.40
N GLU A 84 18.85 -6.06 6.48
CA GLU A 84 17.94 -6.27 7.61
C GLU A 84 17.05 -7.51 7.49
N GLY A 85 17.17 -8.29 6.40
CA GLY A 85 16.31 -9.46 6.16
C GLY A 85 14.85 -9.10 5.83
N ILE A 86 14.54 -7.82 5.60
CA ILE A 86 13.20 -7.36 5.20
C ILE A 86 12.84 -7.93 3.81
N MET A 87 13.83 -8.06 2.94
CA MET A 87 13.65 -8.63 1.60
C MET A 87 13.08 -10.06 1.68
N GLU A 88 13.60 -10.88 2.59
CA GLU A 88 13.16 -12.27 2.80
C GLU A 88 11.70 -12.31 3.26
N ILE A 89 11.31 -11.47 4.22
CA ILE A 89 9.92 -11.39 4.70
C ILE A 89 8.94 -11.15 3.54
N PHE A 90 9.25 -10.19 2.65
CA PHE A 90 8.37 -9.89 1.52
C PHE A 90 8.33 -11.03 0.50
N ILE A 91 9.47 -11.58 0.11
CA ILE A 91 9.55 -12.69 -0.86
C ILE A 91 8.81 -13.91 -0.32
N GLU A 92 9.08 -14.30 0.93
CA GLU A 92 8.41 -15.44 1.57
C GLU A 92 6.90 -15.21 1.69
N SER A 93 6.44 -13.98 1.93
CA SER A 93 5.00 -13.69 1.98
C SER A 93 4.28 -13.89 0.63
N GLY A 94 5.03 -13.98 -0.48
CA GLY A 94 4.50 -14.06 -1.84
C GLY A 94 4.39 -12.69 -2.54
N ALA A 95 5.00 -11.64 -1.99
CA ALA A 95 5.04 -10.33 -2.62
C ALA A 95 6.10 -10.27 -3.73
N ALA A 96 5.84 -9.51 -4.78
CA ALA A 96 6.82 -9.17 -5.79
C ALA A 96 7.60 -7.92 -5.35
N VAL A 97 8.92 -8.05 -5.17
CA VAL A 97 9.78 -6.90 -4.84
C VAL A 97 10.46 -6.37 -6.10
N SER A 98 10.24 -5.10 -6.39
CA SER A 98 10.80 -4.40 -7.56
C SER A 98 12.14 -3.76 -7.24
N THR A 99 12.95 -3.51 -8.28
CA THR A 99 13.98 -2.47 -8.21
C THR A 99 13.34 -1.09 -7.95
N PRO A 100 14.08 -0.12 -7.39
CA PRO A 100 13.56 1.23 -7.16
C PRO A 100 13.03 1.90 -8.44
N THR A 101 11.76 2.30 -8.42
CA THR A 101 11.05 2.92 -9.54
C THR A 101 9.81 3.67 -9.03
N CYS A 102 9.14 4.43 -9.91
CA CYS A 102 7.82 4.98 -9.61
C CYS A 102 6.68 3.94 -9.74
N GLY A 103 6.97 2.76 -10.31
CA GLY A 103 6.02 1.67 -10.47
C GLY A 103 4.77 2.11 -11.25
N PRO A 104 3.57 1.78 -10.77
CA PRO A 104 2.33 2.11 -11.49
C PRO A 104 1.85 3.55 -11.21
N CYS A 105 2.62 4.40 -10.50
CA CYS A 105 2.17 5.73 -10.07
C CYS A 105 1.66 6.64 -11.20
N LEU A 106 2.08 6.41 -12.45
CA LEU A 106 1.58 7.07 -13.65
C LEU A 106 1.08 6.07 -14.73
N GLY A 107 0.76 4.85 -14.33
CA GLY A 107 0.31 3.77 -15.22
C GLY A 107 1.39 3.23 -16.17
N GLY A 108 2.67 3.54 -15.92
CA GLY A 108 3.75 3.27 -16.88
C GLY A 108 4.52 1.96 -16.69
N HIS A 109 4.45 1.34 -15.50
CA HIS A 109 5.28 0.18 -15.18
C HIS A 109 4.69 -0.64 -14.03
N MET A 110 4.96 -1.95 -14.02
CA MET A 110 4.73 -2.93 -12.94
C MET A 110 3.52 -2.68 -12.02
N GLY A 111 2.46 -3.47 -12.19
CA GLY A 111 1.23 -3.32 -11.40
C GLY A 111 0.20 -2.38 -12.02
N ILE A 112 0.15 -2.34 -13.36
CA ILE A 112 -0.89 -1.62 -14.10
C ILE A 112 -2.24 -2.28 -13.78
N LEU A 113 -3.23 -1.47 -13.41
CA LEU A 113 -4.59 -1.94 -13.10
C LEU A 113 -5.40 -2.17 -14.38
N ALA A 114 -6.08 -3.31 -14.43
CA ALA A 114 -7.07 -3.65 -15.43
C ALA A 114 -8.44 -3.02 -15.12
N LYS A 115 -9.40 -3.20 -16.02
CA LYS A 115 -10.76 -2.69 -15.87
C LYS A 115 -11.43 -3.29 -14.63
N GLY A 116 -11.94 -2.43 -13.75
CA GLY A 116 -12.67 -2.82 -12.54
C GLY A 116 -11.81 -3.24 -11.36
N GLU A 117 -10.48 -3.31 -11.51
CA GLU A 117 -9.59 -3.69 -10.42
C GLU A 117 -9.45 -2.58 -9.38
N LYS A 118 -9.28 -3.00 -8.13
CA LYS A 118 -9.10 -2.10 -6.99
C LYS A 118 -7.75 -2.32 -6.34
N ALA A 119 -7.04 -1.22 -6.06
CA ALA A 119 -5.75 -1.24 -5.40
C ALA A 119 -5.74 -0.46 -4.10
N VAL A 120 -5.08 -0.99 -3.06
CA VAL A 120 -4.55 -0.15 -1.98
C VAL A 120 -3.12 0.25 -2.34
N SER A 121 -2.81 1.54 -2.28
CA SER A 121 -1.51 2.06 -2.67
C SER A 121 -0.97 3.04 -1.62
N THR A 122 0.33 2.95 -1.35
CA THR A 122 1.05 3.95 -0.54
C THR A 122 1.67 5.05 -1.41
N THR A 123 1.04 5.36 -2.54
CA THR A 123 1.34 6.54 -3.36
C THR A 123 0.53 7.73 -2.84
N ASN A 124 0.56 8.86 -3.55
CA ASN A 124 -0.13 10.10 -3.15
C ASN A 124 -1.24 10.54 -4.09
N ARG A 125 -1.60 9.74 -5.10
CA ARG A 125 -2.58 10.13 -6.14
C ARG A 125 -3.47 8.96 -6.51
N ASN A 126 -4.78 9.17 -6.51
CA ASN A 126 -5.80 8.19 -6.83
C ASN A 126 -6.83 8.67 -7.88
N PHE A 127 -6.42 9.61 -8.74
CA PHE A 127 -7.26 10.09 -9.85
C PHE A 127 -7.67 8.95 -10.79
N VAL A 128 -8.76 9.16 -11.52
CA VAL A 128 -9.25 8.23 -12.56
C VAL A 128 -8.12 7.89 -13.54
N GLY A 129 -7.90 6.59 -13.79
CA GLY A 129 -6.88 6.10 -14.72
C GLY A 129 -5.43 6.30 -14.27
N ARG A 130 -5.19 6.66 -13.00
CA ARG A 130 -3.84 7.02 -12.54
C ARG A 130 -2.84 5.86 -12.57
N MET A 131 -3.29 4.65 -12.24
CA MET A 131 -2.47 3.43 -12.19
C MET A 131 -2.80 2.43 -13.31
N GLY A 132 -3.61 2.80 -14.30
CA GLY A 132 -4.02 1.89 -15.37
C GLY A 132 -5.36 2.29 -15.99
N HIS A 133 -6.26 1.31 -16.12
CA HIS A 133 -7.56 1.51 -16.75
C HIS A 133 -8.38 2.60 -16.03
N THR A 134 -9.18 3.37 -16.77
CA THR A 134 -10.00 4.47 -16.20
C THR A 134 -11.07 3.98 -15.23
N GLU A 135 -11.53 2.75 -15.39
CA GLU A 135 -12.48 2.09 -14.46
C GLU A 135 -11.78 1.34 -13.30
N SER A 136 -10.49 1.56 -13.08
CA SER A 136 -9.79 1.05 -11.89
C SER A 136 -9.93 2.03 -10.72
N GLU A 137 -9.91 1.49 -9.50
CA GLU A 137 -10.07 2.25 -8.27
C GLU A 137 -8.80 2.17 -7.42
N ILE A 138 -8.38 3.31 -6.86
CA ILE A 138 -7.16 3.41 -6.05
C ILE A 138 -7.53 4.00 -4.70
N TYR A 139 -7.16 3.26 -3.65
CA TYR A 139 -7.34 3.65 -2.26
C TYR A 139 -5.97 3.99 -1.67
N LEU A 140 -5.80 5.19 -1.12
CA LEU A 140 -4.50 5.62 -0.58
C LEU A 140 -4.43 5.34 0.91
N ALA A 141 -3.37 4.67 1.34
CA ALA A 141 -3.17 4.34 2.74
C ALA A 141 -1.68 4.33 3.12
N ASN A 142 -1.40 4.27 4.42
CA ASN A 142 -0.04 4.07 4.91
C ASN A 142 0.45 2.61 4.69
N PRO A 143 1.75 2.32 4.87
CA PRO A 143 2.31 0.97 4.69
C PRO A 143 1.68 -0.11 5.57
N ALA A 144 1.32 0.20 6.82
CA ALA A 144 0.72 -0.77 7.72
C ALA A 144 -0.67 -1.23 7.25
N VAL A 145 -1.53 -0.29 6.85
CA VAL A 145 -2.87 -0.57 6.33
C VAL A 145 -2.77 -1.32 5.00
N ALA A 146 -1.86 -0.90 4.12
CA ALA A 146 -1.62 -1.58 2.84
C ALA A 146 -1.18 -3.04 3.05
N ALA A 147 -0.23 -3.29 3.95
CA ALA A 147 0.24 -4.64 4.28
C ALA A 147 -0.88 -5.50 4.88
N ALA A 148 -1.63 -4.98 5.86
CA ALA A 148 -2.75 -5.70 6.45
C ALA A 148 -3.83 -6.05 5.41
N SER A 149 -4.10 -5.12 4.50
CA SER A 149 -5.05 -5.32 3.41
C SER A 149 -4.58 -6.40 2.44
N ALA A 150 -3.28 -6.49 2.18
CA ALA A 150 -2.69 -7.56 1.35
C ALA A 150 -2.92 -8.94 1.96
N VAL A 151 -2.86 -9.07 3.29
CA VAL A 151 -3.12 -10.33 4.00
C VAL A 151 -4.62 -10.68 3.99
N LYS A 152 -5.50 -9.69 4.19
CA LYS A 152 -6.95 -9.94 4.31
C LYS A 152 -7.71 -10.02 2.99
N GLY A 153 -7.14 -9.58 1.87
CA GLY A 153 -7.85 -9.55 0.58
C GLY A 153 -8.88 -8.43 0.43
N ARG A 154 -8.88 -7.48 1.37
CA ARG A 154 -9.80 -6.35 1.48
C ARG A 154 -9.13 -5.25 2.29
N ILE A 155 -9.68 -4.04 2.28
CA ILE A 155 -9.21 -2.97 3.17
C ILE A 155 -9.35 -3.44 4.63
N ALA A 156 -8.25 -3.35 5.38
CA ALA A 156 -8.15 -3.89 6.73
C ALA A 156 -7.33 -2.99 7.67
N HIS A 157 -7.75 -2.96 8.93
CA HIS A 157 -7.00 -2.28 9.98
C HIS A 157 -5.73 -3.08 10.33
N PRO A 158 -4.59 -2.43 10.63
CA PRO A 158 -3.35 -3.14 10.94
C PRO A 158 -3.45 -4.11 12.11
N GLU A 159 -4.27 -3.79 13.11
CA GLU A 159 -4.52 -4.63 14.30
C GLU A 159 -5.28 -5.94 13.99
N GLU A 160 -5.87 -6.09 12.80
CA GLU A 160 -6.49 -7.36 12.42
C GLU A 160 -5.45 -8.46 12.09
N VAL A 161 -4.16 -8.10 12.04
CA VAL A 161 -3.04 -8.97 11.64
C VAL A 161 -1.90 -8.96 12.65
N LEU A 162 -1.66 -7.83 13.33
CA LEU A 162 -0.58 -7.64 14.31
C LEU A 162 -0.78 -8.39 15.64
#